data_AF-A0A0J8UB49-F1
#
_entry.id   AF-A0A0J8UB49-F1
#
_cell.length_a   1.000
_cell.length_b   1.000
_cell.length_c   1.000
_cell.angle_alpha   90.00
_cell.angle_beta   90.00
_cell.angle_gamma   90.00
#
_symmetry.space_group_name_H-M   'P 1'
#
loop_
_entity.id
_entity.type
_entity.pdbx_description
1 polymer ?
#
loop_
_entity_poly.entity_id
_entity_poly.type
_entity_poly.pdbx_seq_one_letter_code
_entity_poly.pdbx_strand_id
1 'polypeptide(L)'
;MLETPAGHAPVSLAEIAAEYGLALTTVRTYNGQAAQRRRTGKVRPHDFPVPCGRVGNSPVFDPTQVRDWFVHRPGQGKGGGRPRKRPAASGGTSDEN
;
A
#
# COMPACT_ATOMS: atom_id res chain seq x y z
N MET A 1 -26.68 -13.87 11.46
CA MET A 1 -25.41 -14.41 11.98
C MET A 1 -24.30 -13.96 11.05
N LEU A 2 -23.49 -12.98 11.46
CA LEU A 2 -22.22 -12.69 10.80
C LEU A 2 -21.15 -13.24 11.74
N GLU A 3 -20.62 -14.39 11.39
CA GLU A 3 -19.50 -15.01 12.10
C GLU A 3 -18.29 -14.09 11.95
N THR A 4 -17.83 -13.50 13.06
CA THR A 4 -16.53 -12.83 13.11
C THR A 4 -15.48 -13.93 13.07
N PRO A 5 -14.76 -14.17 11.97
CA PRO A 5 -13.74 -15.20 11.99
C PRO A 5 -12.62 -14.73 12.93
N ALA A 6 -12.49 -15.47 14.04
CA ALA A 6 -11.29 -15.66 14.84
C ALA A 6 -10.44 -14.41 15.18
N GLY A 7 -10.66 -13.85 16.38
CA GLY A 7 -9.65 -13.85 17.45
C GLY A 7 -8.26 -13.23 17.25
N HIS A 8 -7.94 -12.57 16.13
CA HIS A 8 -6.65 -11.94 15.92
C HIS A 8 -6.73 -10.43 16.17
N ALA A 9 -5.79 -9.91 16.95
CA ALA A 9 -5.70 -8.48 17.22
C ALA A 9 -5.54 -7.71 15.90
N PRO A 10 -6.28 -6.61 15.70
CA PRO A 10 -6.19 -5.84 14.46
C PRO A 10 -4.81 -5.23 14.32
N VAL A 11 -4.21 -5.34 13.14
CA VAL A 11 -2.83 -4.93 12.88
C VAL A 11 -2.76 -3.59 12.16
N SER A 12 -1.79 -2.77 12.53
CA SER A 12 -1.50 -1.48 11.90
C SER A 12 -0.61 -1.63 10.67
N LEU A 13 -0.59 -0.59 9.81
CA LEU A 13 0.32 -0.54 8.66
C LEU A 13 1.80 -0.73 9.04
N ALA A 14 2.18 -0.33 10.26
CA ALA A 14 3.55 -0.45 10.77
C ALA A 14 3.88 -1.89 11.16
N GLU A 15 2.95 -2.59 11.81
CA GLU A 15 3.10 -4.01 12.15
C GLU A 15 3.14 -4.86 10.88
N ILE A 16 2.26 -4.60 9.91
CA ILE A 16 2.27 -5.26 8.61
C ILE A 16 3.62 -5.01 7.90
N ALA A 17 4.15 -3.79 7.95
CA ALA A 17 5.45 -3.50 7.35
C ALA A 17 6.58 -4.30 8.02
N ALA A 18 6.57 -4.39 9.35
CA ALA A 18 7.56 -5.16 10.11
C ALA A 18 7.45 -6.67 9.85
N GLU A 19 6.24 -7.22 9.85
CA GLU A 19 5.97 -8.65 9.65
C GLU A 19 6.42 -9.15 8.28
N TYR A 20 6.17 -8.37 7.23
CA TYR A 20 6.51 -8.74 5.85
C TYR A 20 7.85 -8.15 5.37
N GLY A 21 8.61 -7.49 6.24
CA GLY A 21 9.91 -6.89 5.91
C GLY A 21 9.83 -5.78 4.83
N LEU A 22 8.72 -5.04 4.80
CA LEU A 22 8.47 -3.98 3.84
C LEU A 22 8.68 -2.59 4.43
N ALA A 23 8.95 -1.61 3.58
CA ALA A 23 8.93 -0.22 4.00
C ALA A 23 7.50 0.25 4.32
N LEU A 24 7.31 0.96 5.44
CA LEU A 24 6.02 1.54 5.83
C LEU A 24 5.42 2.43 4.72
N THR A 25 6.27 3.16 4.00
CA THR A 25 5.86 3.99 2.85
C THR A 25 5.23 3.17 1.72
N THR A 26 5.71 1.96 1.49
CA THR A 26 5.16 1.02 0.51
C THR A 26 3.76 0.56 0.94
N VAL A 27 3.60 0.17 2.20
CA VAL A 27 2.30 -0.28 2.75
C VAL A 27 1.29 0.88 2.74
N ARG A 28 1.72 2.11 3.08
CA ARG A 28 0.90 3.33 2.94
C ARG A 28 0.48 3.58 1.49
N THR A 29 1.37 3.34 0.54
CA THR A 29 1.07 3.50 -0.89
C THR A 29 -0.01 2.51 -1.34
N TYR A 30 0.04 1.25 -0.89
CA TYR A 30 -1.00 0.26 -1.19
C TYR A 30 -2.36 0.68 -0.66
N ASN A 31 -2.41 1.11 0.62
CA ASN A 31 -3.64 1.61 1.21
C ASN A 31 -4.18 2.86 0.47
N GLY A 32 -3.30 3.80 0.11
CA GLY A 32 -3.68 5.00 -0.64
C GLY A 32 -4.23 4.69 -2.04
N GLN A 33 -3.60 3.77 -2.77
CA GLN A 33 -4.09 3.35 -4.08
C GLN A 33 -5.44 2.62 -3.99
N ALA A 34 -5.59 1.72 -3.02
CA ALA A 34 -6.85 1.03 -2.77
C ALA A 34 -7.97 2.01 -2.38
N ALA A 35 -7.68 2.97 -1.49
CA ALA A 35 -8.64 4.00 -1.11
C ALA A 35 -9.06 4.88 -2.30
N GLN A 36 -8.11 5.27 -3.15
CA GLN A 36 -8.41 6.03 -4.36
C GLN A 36 -9.27 5.21 -5.34
N ARG A 37 -8.93 3.94 -5.57
CA ARG A 37 -9.70 3.05 -6.45
C ARG A 37 -11.12 2.87 -5.97
N ARG A 38 -11.32 2.65 -4.66
CA ARG A 38 -12.64 2.58 -4.01
C ARG A 38 -13.45 3.85 -4.24
N ARG A 39 -12.85 5.03 -4.06
CA ARG A 39 -13.52 6.32 -4.33
C ARG A 39 -13.96 6.47 -5.78
N THR A 40 -13.16 5.97 -6.71
CA THR A 40 -13.46 6.02 -8.16
C THR A 40 -14.33 4.85 -8.65
N GLY A 41 -14.77 3.94 -7.77
CA GLY A 41 -15.53 2.74 -8.15
C GLY A 41 -14.73 1.68 -8.93
N LYS A 42 -13.41 1.84 -9.04
CA LYS A 42 -12.51 0.93 -9.80
C LYS A 42 -11.81 -0.08 -8.88
N VAL A 43 -12.57 -0.67 -7.95
CA VAL A 43 -12.04 -1.65 -6.99
C VAL A 43 -11.50 -2.86 -7.75
N ARG A 44 -10.28 -3.28 -7.42
CA ARG A 44 -9.66 -4.48 -8.01
C ARG A 44 -9.64 -5.64 -7.00
N PRO A 45 -9.69 -6.90 -7.48
CA PRO A 45 -9.55 -8.08 -6.61
C PRO A 45 -8.23 -8.11 -5.83
N HIS A 46 -7.20 -7.43 -6.36
CA HIS A 46 -5.87 -7.36 -5.76
C HIS A 46 -5.62 -6.02 -5.04
N ASP A 47 -6.66 -5.24 -4.74
CA ASP A 47 -6.52 -4.05 -3.89
C ASP A 47 -6.23 -4.45 -2.45
N PHE A 48 -5.48 -3.60 -1.75
CA PHE A 48 -5.19 -3.78 -0.33
C PHE A 48 -6.49 -3.97 0.47
N PRO A 49 -6.50 -4.73 1.57
CA PRO A 49 -7.70 -4.98 2.37
C PRO A 49 -8.35 -3.69 2.89
N VAL A 50 -9.65 -3.79 3.18
CA VAL A 50 -10.41 -2.67 3.76
C VAL A 50 -10.02 -2.54 5.23
N PRO A 51 -9.73 -1.32 5.73
CA PRO A 51 -9.47 -1.14 7.15
C PRO A 51 -10.72 -1.52 7.94
N CYS A 52 -10.57 -2.43 8.91
CA CYS A 52 -11.65 -2.84 9.81
C CYS A 52 -11.98 -1.77 10.85
N GLY A 53 -11.02 -0.88 11.13
CA GLY A 53 -11.21 0.22 12.07
C GLY A 53 -10.04 1.19 12.06
N ARG A 54 -9.95 1.97 13.13
CA ARG A 54 -8.84 2.89 13.40
C ARG A 54 -8.43 2.78 14.86
N VAL A 55 -7.12 2.76 15.11
CA VAL A 55 -6.53 2.90 16.44
C VAL A 55 -5.80 4.23 16.47
N GLY A 56 -6.32 5.17 17.25
CA GLY A 56 -5.91 6.58 17.18
C GLY A 56 -6.11 7.15 15.79
N ASN A 57 -5.04 7.68 15.17
CA ASN A 57 -5.06 8.20 13.80
C ASN A 57 -4.63 7.18 12.74
N SER A 58 -4.33 5.94 13.14
CA SER A 58 -3.83 4.90 12.24
C SER A 58 -4.96 3.94 11.85
N PRO A 59 -5.17 3.65 10.55
CA PRO A 59 -6.08 2.59 10.15
C PRO A 59 -5.53 1.23 10.58
N VAL A 60 -6.42 0.37 11.05
CA VAL A 60 -6.11 -1.02 11.38
C VAL A 60 -6.84 -1.98 10.45
N PHE A 61 -6.23 -3.13 10.25
CA PHE A 61 -6.63 -4.13 9.27
C PHE A 61 -6.76 -5.49 9.94
N ASP A 62 -7.59 -6.32 9.33
CA ASP A 62 -7.69 -7.72 9.70
C ASP A 62 -6.42 -8.45 9.24
N PRO A 63 -5.63 -9.03 10.15
CA PRO A 63 -4.40 -9.73 9.80
C PRO A 63 -4.64 -10.93 8.87
N THR A 64 -5.81 -11.56 8.93
CA THR A 64 -6.15 -12.68 8.03
C THR A 64 -6.29 -12.19 6.59
N GLN A 65 -7.04 -11.09 6.38
CA GLN A 65 -7.18 -10.49 5.06
C GLN A 65 -5.86 -9.93 4.52
N VAL A 66 -5.02 -9.37 5.40
CA VAL A 66 -3.68 -8.92 5.01
C VAL A 66 -2.84 -10.09 4.53
N ARG A 67 -2.83 -11.20 5.28
CA ARG A 67 -2.11 -12.42 4.92
C ARG A 67 -2.60 -12.98 3.60
N ASP A 68 -3.91 -13.14 3.42
CA ASP A 68 -4.49 -13.63 2.18
C ASP A 68 -4.15 -12.72 0.99
N TRP A 69 -4.19 -11.40 1.19
CA TRP A 69 -3.77 -10.44 0.17
C TRP A 69 -2.30 -10.62 -0.22
N PHE A 70 -1.41 -10.84 0.75
CA PHE A 70 0.01 -11.09 0.49
C PHE A 70 0.25 -12.41 -0.24
N VAL A 71 -0.49 -13.46 0.10
CA VAL A 71 -0.43 -14.78 -0.56
C VAL A 71 -0.90 -14.68 -2.02
N HIS A 72 -1.98 -13.93 -2.28
CA HIS A 72 -2.58 -13.79 -3.61
C HIS A 72 -2.06 -12.59 -4.40
N ARG A 73 -1.01 -11.93 -3.92
CA ARG A 73 -0.51 -10.69 -4.54
C ARG A 73 0.12 -10.98 -5.91
N PRO A 74 -0.38 -10.39 -7.00
CA PRO A 74 0.27 -10.49 -8.30
C PRO A 74 1.57 -9.68 -8.29
N GLY A 75 2.70 -10.31 -8.62
CA GLY A 75 3.99 -9.64 -8.79
C GLY A 75 5.06 -9.86 -7.71
N GLN A 76 5.14 -11.06 -7.11
CA GLN A 76 6.30 -11.54 -6.32
C GLN A 76 7.62 -11.68 -7.13
N GLY A 77 7.83 -10.84 -8.15
CA GLY A 77 9.04 -10.84 -8.98
C GLY A 77 8.92 -9.90 -10.19
N LYS A 78 9.47 -8.68 -10.06
CA LYS A 78 9.84 -7.66 -11.07
C LYS A 78 9.29 -6.26 -10.71
N GLY A 79 10.18 -5.38 -10.27
CA GLY A 79 10.17 -3.96 -10.64
C GLY A 79 9.07 -3.08 -10.05
N GLY A 80 9.10 -2.84 -8.74
CA GLY A 80 8.34 -1.75 -8.10
C GLY A 80 9.15 -0.49 -7.85
N GLY A 81 10.34 -0.35 -8.45
CA GLY A 81 11.10 0.88 -8.41
C GLY A 81 10.39 1.92 -9.26
N ARG A 82 9.64 2.83 -8.63
CA ARG A 82 9.16 4.04 -9.30
C ARG A 82 10.41 4.73 -9.88
N PRO A 83 10.56 4.90 -11.21
CA PRO A 83 11.66 5.70 -11.72
C PRO A 83 11.53 7.07 -11.08
N ARG A 84 12.57 7.49 -10.34
CA ARG A 84 12.62 8.85 -9.82
C ARG A 84 12.52 9.76 -11.04
N LYS A 85 11.47 10.58 -11.11
CA LYS A 85 11.40 11.68 -12.06
C LYS A 85 12.60 12.57 -11.73
N ARG A 86 13.69 12.45 -12.49
CA ARG A 86 14.76 13.45 -12.44
C ARG A 86 14.08 14.78 -12.80
N PRO A 87 14.24 15.85 -12.02
CA PRO A 87 13.85 17.17 -12.49
C PRO A 87 14.57 17.41 -13.83
N ALA A 88 13.81 17.91 -14.80
CA ALA A 88 14.29 18.17 -16.13
C ALA A 88 15.55 19.04 -16.04
N ALA A 89 16.61 18.63 -16.75
CA ALA A 89 17.74 19.49 -17.02
C ALA A 89 17.20 20.73 -17.72
N SER A 90 17.19 21.86 -17.02
CA SER A 90 17.08 23.18 -17.64
C SER A 90 18.36 23.42 -18.42
N GLY A 91 18.28 23.32 -19.74
CA GLY A 91 19.30 23.84 -20.64
C GLY A 91 19.29 25.37 -20.70
N GLY A 92 20.41 25.92 -21.19
CA GLY A 92 20.65 27.34 -21.48
C GLY A 92 21.82 27.86 -20.63
N THR A 93 22.95 28.32 -21.16
CA THR A 93 23.24 28.86 -22.49
C THR A 93 24.76 28.84 -22.72
N SER A 94 25.17 28.49 -23.93
CA SER A 94 26.47 28.84 -24.53
C SER A 94 26.39 30.24 -25.13
N ASP A 95 27.39 31.10 -24.89
CA ASP A 95 27.91 32.21 -25.73
C ASP A 95 28.93 32.94 -24.82
N GLU A 96 30.25 32.74 -24.93
CA GLU A 96 31.15 33.34 -25.93
C GLU A 96 30.93 34.86 -26.10
N ASN A 97 31.65 35.67 -25.30
CA ASN A 97 32.44 36.84 -25.73
C ASN A 97 33.31 37.35 -24.56
#